data_AF-A0AAW8L8E2-F1
#
_entry.id   AF-A0AAW8L8E2-F1
#
_cell.length_a   1.000
_cell.length_b   1.000
_cell.length_c   1.000
_cell.angle_alpha   90.00
_cell.angle_beta   90.00
_cell.angle_gamma   90.00
#
_symmetry.space_group_name_H-M   'P 1'
#
loop_
_entity.id
_entity.type
_entity.pdbx_description
1 polymer ?
#
loop_
_entity_poly.entity_id
_entity_poly.type
_entity_poly.pdbx_seq_one_letter_code
_entity_poly.pdbx_strand_id
1 'polypeptide(L)' 'MLTQHAMALMIFSAAMLGAVAVLSVPFAIGLYGLRGLWIPVVLLVPLSLQGWGLRLLKRLATTLPR' A
#
# COMPACT_ATOMS: atom_id res chain seq x y z
N MET A 1 -16.84 4.04 -17.33
CA MET A 1 -16.33 5.25 -16.65
C MET A 1 -16.06 5.05 -15.15
N LEU A 2 -16.88 4.28 -14.40
CA LEU A 2 -16.63 4.02 -12.97
C LEU A 2 -15.29 3.29 -12.68
N THR A 3 -14.91 2.33 -13.52
CA THR A 3 -13.71 1.49 -13.34
C THR A 3 -12.40 2.27 -13.47
N GLN A 4 -12.34 3.24 -14.38
CA GLN A 4 -11.15 4.08 -14.59
C GLN A 4 -10.89 5.01 -13.39
N HIS A 5 -11.96 5.57 -12.82
CA HIS A 5 -11.87 6.39 -11.60
C HIS A 5 -11.45 5.55 -10.39
N ALA A 6 -12.07 4.38 -10.20
CA ALA A 6 -11.69 3.48 -9.12
C ALA A 6 -10.21 3.06 -9.22
N MET A 7 -9.74 2.73 -10.42
CA MET A 7 -8.34 2.35 -10.63
C MET A 7 -7.37 3.52 -10.40
N ALA A 8 -7.71 4.74 -10.83
CA ALA A 8 -6.92 5.93 -10.55
C ALA A 8 -6.81 6.20 -9.05
N LEU A 9 -7.91 6.07 -8.30
CA LEU A 9 -7.93 6.22 -6.84
C LEU A 9 -7.11 5.15 -6.13
N MET A 10 -7.14 3.89 -6.59
CA MET A 10 -6.31 2.82 -6.04
C MET A 10 -4.81 3.10 -6.23
N ILE A 11 -4.40 3.54 -7.42
CA ILE A 11 -3.01 3.88 -7.70
C ILE A 11 -2.57 5.08 -6.85
N PHE A 12 -3.40 6.12 -6.78
CA PHE A 12 -3.12 7.30 -5.96
C PHE A 12 -2.99 6.94 -4.47
N SER A 13 -3.89 6.12 -3.95
CA SER A 13 -3.86 5.67 -2.55
C SER A 13 -2.61 4.85 -2.24
N ALA A 14 -2.22 3.93 -3.13
CA ALA A 14 -1.00 3.15 -2.97
C ALA A 14 0.26 4.03 -3.01
N ALA A 15 0.31 5.00 -3.93
CA ALA A 15 1.42 5.95 -4.02
C ALA A 15 1.52 6.83 -2.76
N MET A 16 0.39 7.33 -2.26
CA MET A 16 0.34 8.14 -1.04
C MET A 16 0.81 7.35 0.18
N LEU A 17 0.33 6.11 0.35
CA LEU A 17 0.77 5.25 1.45
C LEU A 17 2.25 4.88 1.35
N GLY A 18 2.75 4.64 0.14
CA GLY A 18 4.18 4.41 -0.09
C GLY A 18 5.02 5.63 0.29
N ALA A 19 4.58 6.82 -0.12
CA ALA A 19 5.24 8.07 0.23
C ALA A 19 5.23 8.31 1.75
N VAL A 20 4.09 8.12 2.42
CA VAL A 20 3.98 8.27 3.87
C VAL A 20 4.87 7.27 4.60
N ALA A 21 4.93 6.01 4.16
CA ALA A 21 5.82 5.01 4.74
C ALA A 21 7.29 5.43 4.63
N VAL A 22 7.75 5.87 3.46
CA VAL A 22 9.14 6.32 3.25
C VAL A 22 9.44 7.57 4.08
N LEU A 23 8.57 8.58 4.03
CA LEU A 23 8.75 9.81 4.79
C LEU A 23 8.70 9.57 6.30
N SER A 24 7.95 8.58 6.78
CA SER A 24 7.91 8.27 8.21
C SER A 24 9.23 7.74 8.79
N VAL A 25 10.13 7.21 7.95
CA VAL A 25 11.42 6.63 8.38
C VAL A 25 12.31 7.65 9.09
N PRO A 26 12.70 8.80 8.48
CA PRO A 26 13.52 9.79 9.16
C PRO A 26 12.84 10.39 10.39
N PHE A 27 11.51 10.61 10.36
CA PHE A 27 10.76 11.10 11.52
C PHE A 27 10.75 10.11 12.68
N ALA A 28 10.53 8.82 12.40
CA ALA A 28 10.55 7.77 13.39
C ALA A 28 11.91 7.63 14.07
N ILE A 29 12.99 7.72 13.28
CA ILE A 29 14.36 7.71 13.78
C ILE A 29 14.63 8.96 14.65
N GLY A 30 14.19 10.14 14.20
CA GLY A 30 14.38 11.39 14.94
C GLY A 30 13.64 11.44 16.29
N LEU A 31 12.45 10.85 16.37
CA LEU A 31 11.60 10.90 17.57
C LEU A 31 11.85 9.77 18.57
N TYR A 32 12.13 8.55 18.07
CA TYR A 32 12.16 7.34 18.89
C TYR A 32 13.43 6.49 18.67
N GLY A 33 14.41 7.01 17.91
CA GLY A 33 15.60 6.25 17.49
C GLY A 33 15.25 5.05 16.61
N LEU A 34 16.13 4.05 16.57
CA LEU A 34 15.90 2.79 15.83
C LEU A 34 14.62 2.06 16.24
N ARG A 35 14.17 2.23 17.50
CA ARG A 35 12.92 1.62 17.97
C ARG A 35 11.70 2.18 17.23
N GLY A 36 11.75 3.43 16.76
CA GLY A 36 10.65 4.06 16.01
C GLY A 36 10.31 3.41 14.68
N LEU A 37 11.21 2.58 14.11
CA LEU A 37 11.00 1.92 12.83
C LEU A 37 9.76 1.02 12.77
N TRP A 38 9.14 0.71 13.92
CA TRP A 38 7.84 0.04 13.93
C TRP A 38 6.76 0.87 13.20
N ILE A 39 6.85 2.20 13.18
CA ILE A 39 5.88 3.10 12.50
C ILE A 39 5.84 2.83 10.97
N PRO A 40 6.97 2.92 10.24
CA PRO A 40 6.99 2.54 8.82
C PRO A 40 6.64 1.07 8.60
N VAL A 41 7.06 0.16 9.48
CA VAL A 41 6.72 -1.27 9.37
C VAL A 41 5.22 -1.51 9.45
N VAL A 42 4.51 -0.84 10.36
CA VAL A 42 3.05 -0.92 10.45
C VAL A 42 2.39 -0.37 9.19
N LEU A 43 2.93 0.70 8.59
CA LEU A 43 2.44 1.25 7.32
C LEU A 43 2.67 0.33 6.12
N LEU A 44 3.61 -0.61 6.18
CA LEU A 44 3.77 -1.65 5.15
C LEU A 44 2.63 -2.67 5.15
N VAL A 45 1.90 -2.83 6.25
CA VAL A 45 0.77 -3.76 6.35
C VAL A 45 -0.38 -3.37 5.40
N PRO A 46 -0.96 -2.15 5.47
CA PRO A 46 -2.02 -1.73 4.54
C PRO A 46 -1.55 -1.66 3.08
N LEU A 47 -0.25 -1.42 2.86
CA LEU A 47 0.34 -1.39 1.52
C LEU A 47 0.46 -2.80 0.93
N SER A 48 0.88 -3.76 1.75
CA SER A 48 0.94 -5.19 1.40
C SER A 48 -0.46 -5.76 1.17
N LEU A 49 -1.44 -5.39 1.99
CA LEU A 49 -2.84 -5.81 1.82
C LEU A 49 -3.43 -5.28 0.50
N GLN A 50 -3.16 -4.03 0.11
CA GLN A 50 -3.58 -3.50 -1.19
C GLN A 50 -2.93 -4.27 -2.35
N GLY A 51 -1.63 -4.54 -2.28
CA GLY A 51 -0.92 -5.33 -3.29
C GLY A 51 -1.43 -6.77 -3.40
N TRP A 52 -1.72 -7.41 -2.25
CA TRP A 52 -2.30 -8.75 -2.19
C TRP A 52 -3.72 -8.79 -2.74
N GLY A 53 -4.57 -7.82 -2.42
CA GLY A 53 -5.91 -7.69 -2.97
C GLY A 53 -5.90 -7.62 -4.49
N LEU A 54 -5.02 -6.79 -5.07
CA LEU A 54 -4.83 -6.71 -6.52
C LEU A 54 -4.34 -8.05 -7.14
N ARG A 55 -3.40 -8.73 -6.49
CA ARG A 55 -2.93 -10.05 -6.95
C ARG A 55 -4.03 -11.10 -6.89
N LEU A 56 -4.85 -11.11 -5.84
CA LEU A 56 -5.97 -12.03 -5.69
C LEU A 56 -7.05 -11.76 -6.74
N LEU A 57 -7.44 -10.50 -6.95
CA LEU A 57 -8.36 -10.09 -8.00
C LEU A 57 -7.86 -10.53 -9.38
N LYS A 58 -6.56 -10.34 -9.67
CA LYS A 58 -5.94 -10.81 -10.92
C LYS A 58 -6.02 -12.34 -11.05
N ARG A 59 -5.71 -13.09 -9.99
CA ARG A 59 -5.81 -14.56 -9.98
C ARG A 59 -7.23 -15.03 -10.24
N LEU A 60 -8.22 -14.46 -9.54
CA LEU A 60 -9.63 -14.80 -9.71
C LEU A 60 -10.13 -14.50 -11.12
N ALA A 61 -9.72 -13.36 -11.70
CA ALA A 61 -10.04 -13.01 -13.08
C ALA A 61 -9.42 -13.97 -14.10
N THR A 62 -8.25 -14.56 -13.81
CA THR A 62 -7.60 -15.55 -14.69
C THR A 62 -8.14 -16.96 -14.55
N THR A 63 -8.75 -17.31 -13.42
CA THR A 63 -9.33 -18.65 -13.16
C THR A 63 -10.80 -18.77 -13.55
N LEU A 64 -11.49 -17.66 -13.87
CA LEU A 64 -12.83 -17.72 -14.43
C LEU A 64 -12.76 -18.19 -15.90
N PRO A 65 -13.41 -19.31 -16.28
CA PRO A 65 -13.60 -19.64 -17.68
C PRO A 65 -14.45 -18.55 -18.35
N ARG A 66 -14.05 -18.13 -19.55
CA ARG A 66 -14.80 -17.15 -20.37
C ARG A 66 -16.15 -17.68 -20.80
#